data_AF-A0AAU3GJC4-F1
#
_entry.id   AF-A0AAU3GJC4-F1
#
_cell.length_a   1.000
_cell.length_b   1.000
_cell.length_c   1.000
_cell.angle_alpha   90.00
_cell.angle_beta   90.00
_cell.angle_gamma   90.00
#
_symmetry.space_group_name_H-M   'P 1'
#
loop_
_entity.id
_entity.type
_entity.pdbx_description
1 polymer ?
#
loop_
_entity_poly.entity_id
_entity_poly.type
_entity_poly.pdbx_seq_one_letter_code
_entity_poly.pdbx_strand_id
1 'polypeptide(L)'
;MAWRCARSEPAEANLGEHVVGAGPGGGAVPGQAPALLAGRALADADAYQRSALRHGAWLSLAYTHAGNLDQAVAVGRRTLTRLASVSSVRSIGLLRRLRHDLAPSAHRDPAVRELAIVTTVASGGTVETGIGKFVPADRKATTARNPQTGETVPVSAKRVPAFRAAKAFKDAVAGV
;
A
#
# COMPACT_ATOMS: atom_id res chain seq x y z
N MET A 1 -35.28 -34.01 -13.75
CA MET A 1 -35.46 -33.18 -12.54
C MET A 1 -35.08 -31.74 -12.89
N ALA A 2 -36.08 -30.94 -13.23
CA ALA A 2 -35.92 -29.59 -13.75
C ALA A 2 -36.27 -28.59 -12.64
N TRP A 3 -35.29 -27.77 -12.21
CA TRP A 3 -35.54 -26.62 -11.34
C TRP A 3 -35.68 -25.38 -12.20
N ARG A 4 -36.91 -24.87 -12.25
CA ARG A 4 -37.34 -23.67 -12.97
C ARG A 4 -37.42 -22.55 -11.92
N CYS A 5 -36.46 -21.62 -11.90
CA CYS A 5 -36.57 -20.40 -11.09
C CYS A 5 -37.11 -19.28 -11.99
N ALA A 6 -38.36 -18.90 -11.73
CA ALA A 6 -38.99 -17.70 -12.30
C ALA A 6 -38.21 -16.46 -11.86
N ARG A 7 -37.90 -15.60 -12.84
CA ARG A 7 -37.32 -14.27 -12.61
C ARG A 7 -38.41 -13.28 -13.02
N SER A 8 -39.01 -12.59 -12.04
CA SER A 8 -39.83 -11.41 -12.30
C SER A 8 -38.92 -10.20 -12.44
N GLU A 9 -38.97 -9.56 -13.60
CA GLU A 9 -38.47 -8.21 -13.84
C GLU A 9 -39.25 -7.20 -12.99
N PRO A 10 -38.65 -6.02 -12.73
CA PRO A 10 -39.44 -4.83 -12.99
C PRO A 10 -38.70 -3.83 -13.88
N ALA A 11 -39.41 -3.49 -14.97
CA ALA A 11 -39.63 -2.16 -15.53
C ALA A 11 -38.43 -1.22 -15.71
N GLU A 12 -38.16 -0.96 -16.99
CA GLU A 12 -37.41 0.19 -17.48
C GLU A 12 -38.01 1.53 -17.04
N ALA A 13 -37.14 2.49 -16.74
CA ALA A 13 -37.44 3.91 -16.82
C ALA A 13 -36.19 4.67 -17.33
N ASN A 14 -36.22 4.94 -18.64
CA ASN A 14 -35.69 6.09 -19.38
C ASN A 14 -34.22 6.54 -19.20
N LEU A 15 -33.41 6.06 -20.15
CA LEU A 15 -32.57 6.81 -21.10
C LEU A 15 -32.26 8.30 -20.83
N GLY A 16 -30.95 8.59 -20.76
CA GLY A 16 -30.35 9.89 -21.00
C GLY A 16 -28.87 9.75 -21.38
N GLU A 17 -28.61 9.81 -22.69
CA GLU A 17 -27.35 10.19 -23.37
C GLU A 17 -26.11 9.26 -23.37
N HIS A 18 -26.04 8.47 -24.45
CA HIS A 18 -24.91 8.26 -25.37
C HIS A 18 -23.48 8.68 -24.93
N VAL A 19 -22.56 7.70 -24.88
CA VAL A 19 -21.30 7.72 -25.67
C VAL A 19 -20.86 6.27 -25.99
N VAL A 20 -20.96 5.96 -27.29
CA VAL A 20 -20.07 5.19 -28.20
C VAL A 20 -19.37 3.93 -27.67
N GLY A 21 -19.64 2.80 -28.35
CA GLY A 21 -19.15 1.48 -28.00
C GLY A 21 -17.74 1.09 -28.45
N ALA A 22 -17.35 -0.13 -28.06
CA ALA A 22 -16.30 -0.93 -28.67
C ALA A 22 -16.50 -2.39 -28.25
N GLY A 23 -16.34 -3.32 -29.20
CA GLY A 23 -16.66 -4.74 -29.08
C GLY A 23 -15.72 -5.58 -28.19
N PRO A 24 -15.83 -6.92 -28.28
CA PRO A 24 -15.20 -7.84 -27.35
C PRO A 24 -13.73 -8.04 -27.71
N GLY A 25 -12.83 -7.39 -26.97
CA GLY A 25 -11.39 -7.61 -27.06
C GLY A 25 -10.60 -6.32 -26.96
N GLY A 26 -10.14 -5.98 -25.76
CA GLY A 26 -9.27 -4.83 -25.54
C GLY A 26 -8.88 -4.73 -24.09
N GLY A 27 -7.60 -4.94 -23.78
CA GLY A 27 -7.06 -4.80 -22.44
C GLY A 27 -7.37 -3.41 -21.88
N ALA A 28 -7.87 -3.35 -20.66
CA ALA A 28 -8.19 -2.10 -19.99
C ALA A 28 -6.93 -1.22 -19.92
N VAL A 29 -6.98 -0.06 -20.57
CA VAL A 29 -5.96 0.98 -20.48
C VAL A 29 -5.86 1.41 -19.01
N PRO A 30 -4.65 1.48 -18.42
CA PRO A 30 -4.46 1.71 -16.97
C PRO A 30 -5.17 2.95 -16.43
N GLY A 31 -5.43 3.97 -17.26
CA GLY A 31 -6.16 5.19 -16.88
C GLY A 31 -7.67 5.04 -16.70
N GLN A 32 -8.32 4.03 -17.28
CA GLN A 32 -9.78 3.83 -17.17
C GLN A 32 -10.17 2.84 -16.05
N ALA A 33 -9.20 2.11 -15.51
CA ALA A 33 -9.43 1.09 -14.48
C ALA A 33 -10.16 1.64 -13.24
N PRO A 34 -9.87 2.86 -12.72
CA PRO A 34 -10.64 3.41 -11.61
C PRO A 34 -12.13 3.59 -11.92
N ALA A 35 -12.47 4.12 -13.09
CA ALA A 35 -13.86 4.34 -13.49
C ALA A 35 -14.66 3.02 -13.60
N LEU A 36 -14.01 1.97 -14.11
CA LEU A 36 -14.65 0.66 -14.30
C LEU A 36 -14.77 -0.15 -13.00
N LEU A 37 -13.80 -0.01 -12.08
CA LEU A 37 -13.72 -0.86 -10.89
C LEU A 37 -14.35 -0.22 -9.65
N ALA A 38 -14.37 1.12 -9.54
CA ALA A 38 -14.82 1.85 -8.35
C ALA A 38 -16.25 1.48 -7.93
N GLY A 39 -17.19 1.37 -8.87
CA GLY A 39 -18.59 1.08 -8.56
C GLY A 39 -18.78 -0.23 -7.78
N ARG A 40 -18.06 -1.29 -8.14
CA ARG A 40 -18.10 -2.59 -7.43
C ARG A 40 -17.13 -2.66 -6.26
N ALA A 41 -16.00 -1.98 -6.34
CA ALA A 41 -14.99 -1.96 -5.28
C ALA A 41 -15.48 -1.18 -4.04
N LEU A 42 -16.23 -0.10 -4.23
CA LEU A 42 -16.67 0.80 -3.16
C LEU A 42 -18.11 0.56 -2.71
N ALA A 43 -18.89 -0.27 -3.41
CA ALA A 43 -20.25 -0.61 -3.00
C ALA A 43 -20.29 -1.29 -1.63
N ASP A 44 -21.16 -0.82 -0.74
CA ASP A 44 -21.37 -1.36 0.62
C ASP A 44 -22.37 -2.52 0.68
N ALA A 45 -22.99 -2.88 -0.45
CA ALA A 45 -24.04 -3.91 -0.48
C ALA A 45 -23.50 -5.34 -0.30
N ASP A 46 -24.02 -6.03 0.74
CA ASP A 46 -23.63 -7.37 1.18
C ASP A 46 -23.75 -8.49 0.14
N ALA A 47 -24.55 -8.30 -0.90
CA ALA A 47 -24.90 -9.36 -1.84
C ALA A 47 -23.69 -9.93 -2.64
N TYR A 48 -22.57 -9.20 -2.73
CA TYR A 48 -21.45 -9.61 -3.59
C TYR A 48 -20.06 -9.36 -2.99
N GLN A 49 -19.85 -9.66 -1.71
CA GLN A 49 -18.57 -9.49 -1.00
C GLN A 49 -17.35 -10.07 -1.75
N ARG A 50 -17.49 -11.25 -2.39
CA ARG A 50 -16.42 -11.85 -3.22
C ARG A 50 -16.07 -11.04 -4.47
N SER A 51 -17.07 -10.44 -5.11
CA SER A 51 -16.85 -9.59 -6.28
C SER A 51 -16.21 -8.29 -5.85
N ALA A 52 -16.75 -7.67 -4.80
CA ALA A 52 -16.28 -6.42 -4.25
C ALA A 52 -14.82 -6.53 -3.76
N LEU A 53 -14.44 -7.67 -3.15
CA LEU A 53 -13.06 -7.95 -2.76
C LEU A 53 -12.10 -8.00 -3.96
N ARG A 54 -12.48 -8.69 -5.04
CA ARG A 54 -11.64 -8.76 -6.25
C ARG A 54 -11.52 -7.41 -6.93
N HIS A 55 -12.62 -6.68 -7.09
CA HIS A 55 -12.60 -5.35 -7.71
C HIS A 55 -11.80 -4.36 -6.88
N GLY A 56 -11.91 -4.41 -5.54
CA GLY A 56 -11.10 -3.60 -4.64
C GLY A 56 -9.61 -3.90 -4.73
N ALA A 57 -9.23 -5.19 -4.85
CA ALA A 57 -7.83 -5.58 -5.05
C ALA A 57 -7.26 -5.04 -6.37
N TRP A 58 -8.01 -5.20 -7.48
CA TRP A 58 -7.60 -4.68 -8.79
C TRP A 58 -7.57 -3.15 -8.83
N LEU A 59 -8.51 -2.48 -8.16
CA LEU A 59 -8.56 -1.03 -8.06
C LEU A 59 -7.37 -0.47 -7.26
N SER A 60 -7.02 -1.11 -6.14
CA SER A 60 -5.84 -0.75 -5.34
C SER A 60 -4.57 -0.84 -6.19
N LEU A 61 -4.41 -1.92 -6.97
CA LEU A 61 -3.27 -2.08 -7.89
C LEU A 61 -3.25 -1.02 -9.00
N ALA A 62 -4.41 -0.69 -9.57
CA ALA A 62 -4.51 0.36 -10.58
C ALA A 62 -4.07 1.73 -10.03
N TYR A 63 -4.48 2.07 -8.79
CA TYR A 63 -4.03 3.30 -8.14
C TYR A 63 -2.52 3.31 -7.87
N THR A 64 -1.92 2.17 -7.51
CA THR A 64 -0.46 2.05 -7.39
C THR A 64 0.23 2.34 -8.72
N HIS A 65 -0.24 1.77 -9.83
CA HIS A 65 0.33 2.05 -11.15
C HIS A 65 0.14 3.50 -11.61
N ALA A 66 -0.92 4.16 -11.17
CA ALA A 66 -1.18 5.57 -11.45
C ALA A 66 -0.41 6.53 -10.52
N GLY A 67 0.37 6.04 -9.55
CA GLY A 67 1.10 6.84 -8.57
C GLY A 67 0.23 7.44 -7.45
N ASN A 68 -1.07 7.14 -7.41
CA ASN A 68 -2.01 7.62 -6.39
C ASN A 68 -1.99 6.72 -5.15
N LEU A 69 -0.89 6.76 -4.39
CA LEU A 69 -0.65 5.84 -3.27
C LEU A 69 -1.68 5.95 -2.14
N ASP A 70 -2.15 7.16 -1.82
CA ASP A 70 -3.16 7.36 -0.77
C ASP A 70 -4.49 6.64 -1.11
N GLN A 71 -4.92 6.74 -2.36
CA GLN A 71 -6.11 6.05 -2.86
C GLN A 71 -5.90 4.53 -2.92
N ALA A 72 -4.71 4.08 -3.33
CA ALA A 72 -4.34 2.67 -3.34
C ALA A 72 -4.44 2.05 -1.93
N VAL A 73 -3.89 2.74 -0.93
CA VAL A 73 -3.92 2.32 0.48
C VAL A 73 -5.34 2.36 1.04
N ALA A 74 -6.10 3.43 0.79
CA ALA A 74 -7.48 3.56 1.26
C ALA A 74 -8.38 2.43 0.74
N VAL A 75 -8.32 2.15 -0.57
CA VAL A 75 -9.08 1.06 -1.19
C VAL A 75 -8.59 -0.30 -0.69
N GLY A 76 -7.27 -0.49 -0.56
CA GLY A 76 -6.68 -1.72 -0.04
C GLY A 76 -7.17 -2.04 1.37
N ARG A 77 -7.14 -1.05 2.29
CA ARG A 77 -7.63 -1.21 3.68
C ARG A 77 -9.11 -1.57 3.72
N ARG A 78 -9.95 -0.87 2.94
CA ARG A 78 -11.39 -1.18 2.84
C ARG A 78 -11.65 -2.56 2.24
N THR A 79 -10.81 -3.01 1.30
CA THR A 79 -10.92 -4.34 0.70
C THR A 79 -10.59 -5.43 1.72
N LEU A 80 -9.59 -5.20 2.57
CA LEU A 80 -9.17 -6.16 3.60
C LEU A 80 -10.23 -6.41 4.67
N THR A 81 -11.10 -5.45 4.99
CA THR A 81 -12.19 -5.67 5.97
C THR A 81 -13.18 -6.73 5.49
N ARG A 82 -13.33 -6.88 4.16
CA ARG A 82 -14.20 -7.90 3.53
C ARG A 82 -13.56 -9.28 3.46
N LEU A 83 -12.27 -9.40 3.78
CA LEU A 83 -11.60 -10.71 3.81
C LEU A 83 -12.23 -11.64 4.84
N ALA A 84 -12.74 -11.09 5.95
CA ALA A 84 -13.41 -11.84 7.00
C ALA A 84 -14.76 -12.45 6.54
N SER A 85 -15.47 -11.79 5.60
CA SER A 85 -16.75 -12.28 5.08
C SER A 85 -16.62 -13.20 3.86
N VAL A 86 -15.42 -13.29 3.27
CA VAL A 86 -15.13 -14.21 2.16
C VAL A 86 -14.65 -15.56 2.69
N SER A 87 -15.56 -16.50 2.87
CA SER A 87 -15.31 -17.85 3.39
C SER A 87 -14.74 -18.86 2.38
N SER A 88 -14.40 -18.42 1.15
CA SER A 88 -13.91 -19.34 0.12
C SER A 88 -12.50 -19.83 0.44
N VAL A 89 -12.40 -21.11 0.81
CA VAL A 89 -11.13 -21.79 1.13
C VAL A 89 -10.09 -21.63 0.01
N ARG A 90 -10.52 -21.75 -1.26
CA ARG A 90 -9.63 -21.57 -2.43
C ARG A 90 -9.10 -20.14 -2.56
N SER A 91 -9.97 -19.13 -2.39
CA SER A 91 -9.57 -17.71 -2.49
C SER A 91 -8.68 -17.29 -1.32
N ILE A 92 -9.01 -17.75 -0.11
CA ILE A 92 -8.16 -17.52 1.07
C ILE A 92 -6.79 -18.17 0.86
N GLY A 93 -6.74 -19.41 0.35
CA GLY A 93 -5.49 -20.10 0.03
C GLY A 93 -4.66 -19.34 -1.01
N LEU A 94 -5.29 -18.85 -2.08
CA LEU A 94 -4.63 -18.06 -3.12
C LEU A 94 -4.08 -16.74 -2.58
N LEU A 95 -4.86 -15.99 -1.80
CA LEU A 95 -4.42 -14.72 -1.21
C LEU A 95 -3.29 -14.93 -0.20
N ARG A 96 -3.34 -16.01 0.60
CA ARG A 96 -2.26 -16.37 1.52
C ARG A 96 -0.97 -16.71 0.78
N ARG A 97 -1.07 -17.47 -0.31
CA ARG A 97 0.06 -17.81 -1.18
C ARG A 97 0.63 -16.55 -1.85
N LEU A 98 -0.23 -15.73 -2.46
CA LEU A 98 0.18 -14.48 -3.10
C LEU A 98 0.86 -13.52 -2.11
N ARG A 99 0.35 -13.40 -0.87
CA ARG A 99 1.02 -12.64 0.18
C ARG A 99 2.40 -13.21 0.50
N HIS A 100 2.53 -14.52 0.63
CA HIS A 100 3.81 -15.18 0.89
C HIS A 100 4.81 -14.90 -0.26
N ASP A 101 4.35 -15.00 -1.50
CA ASP A 101 5.18 -14.78 -2.70
C ASP A 101 5.59 -13.31 -2.86
N LEU A 102 4.73 -12.37 -2.43
CA LEU A 102 4.99 -10.92 -2.50
C LEU A 102 5.75 -10.37 -1.29
N ALA A 103 5.73 -11.04 -0.13
CA ALA A 103 6.39 -10.54 1.09
C ALA A 103 7.89 -10.22 0.90
N PRO A 104 8.70 -11.04 0.20
CA PRO A 104 10.10 -10.72 -0.08
C PRO A 104 10.28 -9.49 -0.99
N SER A 105 9.26 -9.15 -1.78
CA SER A 105 9.31 -8.05 -2.75
C SER A 105 8.75 -6.74 -2.19
N ALA A 106 8.12 -6.75 -1.01
CA ALA A 106 7.50 -5.58 -0.42
C ALA A 106 8.48 -4.40 -0.23
N HIS A 107 9.75 -4.67 0.05
CA HIS A 107 10.78 -3.64 0.23
C HIS A 107 11.43 -3.15 -1.07
N ARG A 108 11.03 -3.66 -2.25
CA ARG A 108 11.57 -3.22 -3.55
C ARG A 108 10.96 -1.91 -4.02
N ASP A 109 9.74 -1.60 -3.57
CA ASP A 109 9.13 -0.30 -3.87
C ASP A 109 9.84 0.80 -3.07
N PRO A 110 10.34 1.86 -3.72
CA PRO A 110 11.08 2.93 -3.04
C PRO A 110 10.27 3.60 -1.93
N ALA A 111 8.96 3.78 -2.12
CA ALA A 111 8.09 4.42 -1.12
C ALA A 111 7.88 3.51 0.10
N VAL A 112 7.71 2.21 -0.12
CA VAL A 112 7.57 1.23 0.97
C VAL A 112 8.87 1.09 1.75
N ARG A 113 10.01 1.18 1.08
CA ARG A 113 11.33 1.12 1.72
C ARG A 113 11.60 2.31 2.61
N GLU A 114 11.27 3.52 2.18
CA GLU A 114 11.42 4.74 3.01
C GLU A 114 10.56 4.65 4.27
N LEU A 115 9.28 4.29 4.11
CA LEU A 115 8.37 4.11 5.24
C LEU A 115 8.84 3.00 6.20
N ALA A 116 9.36 1.89 5.66
CA ALA A 116 9.90 0.81 6.47
C ALA A 116 11.13 1.25 7.28
N ILE A 117 12.01 2.08 6.72
CA ILE A 117 13.16 2.64 7.44
C ILE A 117 12.68 3.50 8.61
N VAL A 118 11.76 4.44 8.36
CA VAL A 118 11.27 5.37 9.40
C VAL A 118 10.58 4.63 10.53
N THR A 119 9.62 3.76 10.20
CA THR A 119 8.83 3.02 11.19
C THR A 119 9.68 2.06 12.03
N THR A 120 10.64 1.37 11.42
CA THR A 120 11.52 0.42 12.11
C THR A 120 12.54 1.13 13.01
N VAL A 121 13.12 2.25 12.56
CA VAL A 121 14.07 3.00 13.39
C VAL A 121 13.34 3.70 14.54
N ALA A 122 12.12 4.20 14.31
CA ALA A 122 11.27 4.77 15.35
C ALA A 122 10.91 3.76 16.44
N SER A 123 10.65 2.50 16.07
CA SER A 123 10.35 1.42 17.03
C SER A 123 11.59 0.88 17.75
N GLY A 124 12.79 1.39 17.45
CA GLY A 124 14.04 0.95 18.06
C GLY A 124 14.75 -0.19 17.30
N GLY A 125 14.21 -0.60 16.15
CA GLY A 125 14.83 -1.57 15.28
C GLY A 125 15.94 -0.98 14.41
N THR A 126 16.78 -1.86 13.86
CA THR A 126 17.82 -1.51 12.89
C THR A 126 17.42 -1.97 11.50
N VAL A 127 17.61 -1.12 10.49
CA VAL A 127 17.35 -1.47 9.09
C VAL A 127 18.66 -1.53 8.33
N GLU A 128 18.96 -2.72 7.80
CA GLU A 128 20.10 -2.90 6.91
C GLU A 128 19.71 -2.62 5.46
N THR A 129 20.53 -1.83 4.80
CA THR A 129 20.39 -1.50 3.39
C THR A 129 21.70 -1.80 2.68
N GLY A 130 21.68 -2.03 1.36
CA GLY A 130 22.90 -2.30 0.59
C GLY A 130 24.00 -1.23 0.71
N ILE A 131 23.66 -0.01 1.14
CA ILE A 131 24.60 1.11 1.34
C ILE A 131 25.08 1.26 2.80
N GLY A 132 24.40 0.62 3.76
CA GLY A 132 24.65 0.85 5.19
C GLY A 132 23.46 0.51 6.06
N LYS A 133 23.56 0.80 7.36
CA LYS A 133 22.52 0.48 8.34
C LYS A 133 21.98 1.75 8.99
N PHE A 134 20.66 1.83 9.13
CA PHE A 134 20.01 2.87 9.94
C PHE A 134 19.75 2.33 11.33
N VAL A 135 20.29 3.02 12.33
CA VAL A 135 20.28 2.57 13.73
C VAL A 135 19.75 3.70 14.62
N PRO A 136 18.89 3.41 15.61
CA PRO A 136 18.57 4.35 16.67
C PRO A 136 19.78 4.52 17.59
N ALA A 137 20.21 5.77 17.80
CA ALA A 137 21.29 6.10 18.72
C ALA A 137 20.76 6.93 19.90
N ASP A 138 21.00 6.47 21.12
CA ASP A 138 20.66 7.23 22.32
C ASP A 138 21.73 8.30 22.57
N ARG A 139 21.29 9.56 22.65
CA ARG A 139 22.13 10.70 23.03
C ARG A 139 21.83 11.06 24.47
N LYS A 140 22.88 11.08 25.30
CA LYS A 140 22.80 11.48 26.70
C LYS A 140 22.44 12.96 26.81
N ALA A 141 21.86 13.34 27.94
CA ALA A 141 21.62 14.73 28.25
C ALA A 141 22.95 15.50 28.26
N THR A 142 22.99 16.63 27.57
CA THR A 142 24.20 17.47 27.49
C THR A 142 23.80 18.92 27.52
N THR A 143 24.73 19.77 27.91
CA THR A 143 24.52 21.21 27.90
C THR A 143 25.00 21.78 26.56
N ALA A 144 24.09 22.39 25.78
CA ALA A 144 24.41 23.05 24.52
C ALA A 144 24.45 24.57 24.70
N ARG A 145 25.17 25.27 23.82
CA ARG A 145 25.27 26.72 23.86
C ARG A 145 24.57 27.32 22.64
N ASN A 146 23.75 28.34 22.84
CA ASN A 146 23.12 29.05 21.74
C ASN A 146 24.20 29.81 20.93
N PRO A 147 24.39 29.53 19.63
CA PRO A 147 25.41 30.20 18.83
C PRO A 147 25.17 31.70 18.63
N GLN A 148 23.94 32.20 18.82
CA GLN A 148 23.60 33.61 18.66
C GLN A 148 23.71 34.41 19.97
N THR A 149 23.30 33.84 21.11
CA THR A 149 23.24 34.56 22.40
C THR A 149 24.30 34.11 23.41
N GLY A 150 24.96 32.97 23.18
CA GLY A 150 25.95 32.41 24.10
C GLY A 150 25.37 31.81 25.38
N GLU A 151 24.05 31.84 25.55
CA GLU A 151 23.35 31.26 26.69
C GLU A 151 23.42 29.73 26.70
N THR A 152 23.40 29.18 27.92
CA THR A 152 23.52 27.76 28.19
C THR A 152 22.13 27.12 28.22
N VAL A 153 21.85 26.20 27.28
CA VAL A 153 20.57 25.52 27.16
C VAL A 153 20.72 24.02 27.46
N PRO A 154 19.96 23.46 28.43
CA PRO A 154 19.98 22.03 28.69
C PRO A 154 19.32 21.26 27.54
N VAL A 155 20.01 20.25 27.00
CA VAL A 155 19.46 19.32 26.01
C VAL A 155 19.17 18.00 26.72
N SER A 156 17.89 17.62 26.77
CA SER A 156 17.46 16.35 27.37
C SER A 156 17.99 15.15 26.60
N ALA A 157 18.09 14.01 27.28
CA ALA A 157 18.43 12.75 26.64
C ALA A 157 17.36 12.40 25.61
N LYS A 158 17.79 12.06 24.39
CA LYS A 158 16.88 11.75 23.28
C LYS A 158 17.48 10.70 22.36
N ARG A 159 16.61 9.97 21.69
CA ARG A 159 16.98 9.03 20.64
C ARG A 159 17.03 9.77 19.30
N VAL A 160 18.11 9.57 18.55
CA VAL A 160 18.30 10.16 17.22
C VAL A 160 18.55 9.07 16.19
N PRO A 161 18.06 9.21 14.95
CA PRO A 161 18.43 8.30 13.88
C PRO A 161 19.90 8.51 13.50
N ALA A 162 20.65 7.43 13.31
CA ALA A 162 22.02 7.46 12.84
C ALA A 162 22.19 6.52 11.64
N PHE A 163 22.86 7.00 10.59
CA PHE A 163 23.26 6.17 9.45
C PHE A 163 24.71 5.70 9.62
N ARG A 164 24.92 4.39 9.49
CA ARG A 164 26.22 3.73 9.51
C ARG A 164 26.50 3.19 8.11
N ALA A 165 27.32 3.90 7.34
CA ALA A 165 27.72 3.49 6.00
C ALA A 165 28.43 2.12 6.02
N ALA A 166 28.06 1.25 5.07
CA ALA A 166 28.72 -0.03 4.85
C ALA A 166 30.14 0.19 4.32
N LYS A 167 31.03 -0.78 4.54
CA LYS A 167 32.41 -0.74 4.04
C LYS A 167 32.44 -0.50 2.52
N ALA A 168 31.66 -1.27 1.77
CA ALA A 168 31.56 -1.13 0.31
C ALA A 168 31.18 0.31 -0.15
N PHE A 169 30.31 1.00 0.60
CA PHE A 169 29.95 2.40 0.28
C PHE A 169 31.09 3.37 0.59
N LYS A 170 31.80 3.17 1.71
CA LYS A 170 32.96 3.98 2.07
C LYS A 170 34.10 3.80 1.06
N ASP A 171 34.39 2.56 0.69
CA ASP A 171 35.45 2.21 -0.26
C ASP A 171 35.16 2.83 -1.64
N ALA A 172 33.91 2.70 -2.13
CA ALA A 172 33.49 3.28 -3.41
C ALA A 172 33.58 4.82 -3.46
N VAL A 173 33.39 5.51 -2.34
CA VAL A 173 33.46 6.99 -2.28
C VAL A 173 34.89 7.47 -1.99
N ALA A 174 35.66 6.72 -1.20
CA ALA A 174 37.05 7.06 -0.88
C ALA A 174 38.02 6.85 -2.05
N GLY A 175 37.60 6.14 -3.10
CA GLY A 175 38.38 5.94 -4.33
C GLY A 175 39.56 4.98 -4.17
N VAL A 176 39.46 4.01 -3.25
CA VAL A 176 40.45 2.94 -3.06
C VAL A 176 40.00 1.67 -3.76
#